data_AF-A0A4Y9ZFZ9-F1
#
_entry.id   AF-A0A4Y9ZFZ9-F1
#
_cell.length_a   1.000
_cell.length_b   1.000
_cell.length_c   1.000
_cell.angle_alpha   90.00
_cell.angle_beta   90.00
_cell.angle_gamma   90.00
#
_symmetry.space_group_name_H-M   'P 1'
#
loop_
_entity.id
_entity.type
_entity.pdbx_description
1 polymer ?
#
loop_
_entity_poly.entity_id
_entity_poly.type
_entity_poly.pdbx_seq_one_letter_code
_entity_poly.pdbx_strand_id
1 'polypeptide(L)'
;MASRNVLVSAGNRVWTALVAAVGRLDKSVSPRDTIRRLQNHSFTYSDSVYLFHIALATFWITIMESPGFPLKLFIPVLYTIAVLVPFTCQFFVPATPIFAWLLTYYTSRFIPDDKRPTVSVSVLPTLETVLYGANVSDILTRFTHPVLDVFAWIPYGIGHFTIPFVVAAFLWLFRAKQALHAWAFIFGYLNLVGVIIQILFPCAAPWYEVIFGLTPADYSMLGSPGGLLRIDNIFHSHGYTVAFSNAPALFISHFFPWTTKYVWFYASLLYWATMYLTHHYLIDVVGGSCLAIGFFYGFLPDE
;
A
#
# COMPACT_ATOMS: atom_id res chain seq x y z
N MET A 1 -40.63 -11.37 -4.89
CA MET A 1 -40.91 -9.93 -4.61
C MET A 1 -39.99 -9.33 -3.56
N ALA A 2 -39.70 -10.00 -2.43
CA ALA A 2 -38.84 -9.47 -1.36
C ALA A 2 -37.39 -9.10 -1.81
N SER A 3 -36.74 -9.92 -2.65
CA SER A 3 -35.38 -9.62 -3.14
C SER A 3 -35.30 -8.40 -4.07
N ARG A 4 -36.35 -8.14 -4.85
CA ARG A 4 -36.44 -6.99 -5.76
C ARG A 4 -36.54 -5.68 -4.95
N ASN A 5 -37.25 -5.69 -3.83
CA ASN A 5 -37.34 -4.54 -2.92
C ASN A 5 -36.01 -4.25 -2.20
N VAL A 6 -35.25 -5.28 -1.83
CA VAL A 6 -33.91 -5.09 -1.22
C VAL A 6 -32.93 -4.46 -2.21
N LEU A 7 -32.86 -4.97 -3.45
CA LEU A 7 -31.98 -4.43 -4.49
C LEU A 7 -32.32 -2.98 -4.85
N VAL A 8 -33.61 -2.66 -5.00
CA VAL A 8 -34.06 -1.29 -5.26
C VAL A 8 -33.71 -0.37 -4.07
N SER A 9 -33.90 -0.83 -2.83
CA SER A 9 -33.52 -0.04 -1.64
C SER A 9 -32.01 0.22 -1.55
N ALA A 10 -31.20 -0.78 -1.91
CA ALA A 10 -29.74 -0.67 -1.90
C ALA A 10 -29.27 0.29 -3.00
N GLY A 11 -29.83 0.17 -4.21
CA GLY A 11 -29.57 1.09 -5.31
C GLY A 11 -29.91 2.53 -4.95
N ASN A 12 -31.07 2.78 -4.33
CA ASN A 12 -31.46 4.10 -3.87
C ASN A 12 -30.51 4.66 -2.81
N ARG A 13 -30.04 3.84 -1.86
CA ARG A 13 -29.05 4.28 -0.85
C ARG A 13 -27.72 4.68 -1.50
N VAL A 14 -27.22 3.88 -2.44
CA VAL A 14 -25.99 4.17 -3.18
C VAL A 14 -26.15 5.46 -3.99
N TRP A 15 -27.27 5.64 -4.69
CA TRP A 15 -27.55 6.84 -5.47
C TRP A 15 -27.60 8.10 -4.60
N THR A 16 -28.33 8.06 -3.48
CA THR A 16 -28.40 9.18 -2.54
C THR A 16 -27.02 9.50 -1.96
N ALA A 17 -26.23 8.48 -1.61
CA ALA A 17 -24.86 8.67 -1.13
C ALA A 17 -23.96 9.32 -2.19
N LEU A 18 -24.09 8.90 -3.46
CA LEU A 18 -23.36 9.48 -4.58
C LEU A 18 -23.74 10.94 -4.83
N VAL A 19 -25.04 11.27 -4.84
CA VAL A 19 -25.51 12.65 -5.01
C VAL A 19 -25.00 13.54 -3.88
N ALA A 20 -25.09 13.08 -2.63
CA ALA A 20 -24.51 13.79 -1.49
C ALA A 20 -22.99 13.93 -1.62
N ALA A 21 -22.31 12.92 -2.15
CA ALA A 21 -20.87 12.90 -2.36
C ALA A 21 -20.36 13.91 -3.37
N VAL A 22 -21.03 13.99 -4.51
CA VAL A 22 -20.75 15.00 -5.53
C VAL A 22 -21.18 16.39 -5.05
N GLY A 23 -22.28 16.46 -4.29
CA GLY A 23 -22.81 17.69 -3.70
C GLY A 23 -21.78 18.42 -2.85
N ARG A 24 -21.07 17.70 -1.97
CA ARG A 24 -20.11 18.28 -1.01
C ARG A 24 -18.70 18.56 -1.54
N LEU A 25 -18.40 18.21 -2.80
CA LEU A 25 -17.09 18.52 -3.40
C LEU A 25 -16.91 20.03 -3.54
N ASP A 26 -15.69 20.49 -3.26
CA ASP A 26 -15.24 21.81 -3.75
C ASP A 26 -15.15 21.74 -5.26
N LYS A 27 -15.91 22.57 -5.98
CA LYS A 27 -15.98 22.58 -7.44
C LYS A 27 -15.17 23.72 -8.06
N SER A 28 -14.48 24.53 -7.24
CA SER A 28 -13.67 25.62 -7.77
C SER A 28 -12.47 25.09 -8.54
N VAL A 29 -12.27 25.65 -9.73
CA VAL A 29 -11.08 25.41 -10.57
C VAL A 29 -10.11 26.58 -10.55
N SER A 30 -10.39 27.61 -9.74
CA SER A 30 -9.58 28.83 -9.66
C SER A 30 -8.42 28.65 -8.67
N PRO A 31 -7.15 28.71 -9.12
CA PRO A 31 -6.00 28.62 -8.22
C PRO A 31 -5.95 29.75 -7.18
N ARG A 32 -6.60 30.88 -7.47
CA ARG A 32 -6.67 32.03 -6.56
C ARG A 32 -7.32 31.67 -5.23
N ASP A 33 -8.26 30.72 -5.22
CA ASP A 33 -8.95 30.31 -4.00
C ASP A 33 -8.01 29.54 -3.06
N THR A 34 -7.20 28.63 -3.61
CA THR A 34 -6.16 27.92 -2.85
C THR A 34 -5.09 28.89 -2.35
N ILE A 35 -4.63 29.81 -3.21
CA ILE A 35 -3.63 30.83 -2.82
C ILE A 35 -4.17 31.69 -1.67
N ARG A 36 -5.42 32.16 -1.76
CA ARG A 36 -6.06 32.94 -0.69
C ARG A 36 -6.20 32.11 0.59
N ARG A 37 -6.58 30.83 0.52
CA ARG A 37 -6.62 29.92 1.67
C ARG A 37 -5.25 29.79 2.33
N LEU A 38 -4.18 29.63 1.53
CA LEU A 38 -2.81 29.52 2.02
C LEU A 38 -2.32 30.83 2.66
N GLN A 39 -2.61 31.98 2.05
CA GLN A 39 -2.25 33.31 2.60
C GLN A 39 -2.93 33.59 3.94
N ASN A 40 -4.14 33.06 4.14
CA ASN A 40 -4.91 33.21 5.37
C ASN A 40 -4.69 32.06 6.37
N HIS A 41 -3.84 31.06 6.03
CA HIS A 41 -3.58 29.92 6.89
C HIS A 41 -2.69 30.31 8.06
N SER A 42 -3.08 29.96 9.27
CA SER A 42 -2.22 30.09 10.45
C SER A 42 -1.38 28.84 10.58
N PHE A 43 -0.11 28.93 10.17
CA PHE A 43 0.81 27.80 10.22
C PHE A 43 1.01 27.28 11.65
N THR A 44 1.06 25.96 11.77
CA THR A 44 1.29 25.21 12.99
C THR A 44 2.52 24.31 12.82
N TYR A 45 3.03 23.73 13.91
CA TYR A 45 4.14 22.78 13.81
C TYR A 45 3.80 21.54 12.97
N SER A 46 2.54 21.11 12.95
CA SER A 46 2.10 19.98 12.10
C SER A 46 2.28 20.26 10.61
N ASP A 47 2.28 21.52 10.18
CA ASP A 47 2.51 21.89 8.78
C ASP A 47 3.97 21.65 8.34
N SER A 48 4.91 21.45 9.27
CA SER A 48 6.29 21.06 8.95
C SER A 48 6.38 19.74 8.19
N VAL A 49 5.33 18.91 8.25
CA VAL A 49 5.22 17.67 7.48
C VAL A 49 5.37 17.92 5.97
N TYR A 50 4.94 19.08 5.46
CA TYR A 50 5.11 19.41 4.04
C TYR A 50 6.57 19.68 3.67
N LEU A 51 7.38 20.19 4.61
CA LEU A 51 8.82 20.34 4.40
C LEU A 51 9.49 18.97 4.27
N PHE A 52 9.08 18.00 5.10
CA PHE A 52 9.54 16.61 4.98
C PHE A 52 9.19 16.03 3.59
N HIS A 53 7.94 16.18 3.13
CA HIS A 53 7.54 15.69 1.82
C HIS A 53 8.31 16.35 0.66
N ILE A 54 8.56 17.67 0.74
CA ILE A 54 9.35 18.40 -0.25
C ILE A 54 10.80 17.89 -0.28
N ALA A 55 11.42 17.74 0.90
CA ALA A 55 12.79 17.23 1.00
C ALA A 55 12.90 15.80 0.45
N LEU A 56 11.98 14.92 0.85
CA LEU A 56 11.92 13.53 0.38
C LEU A 56 11.71 13.46 -1.13
N ALA A 57 10.75 14.21 -1.68
CA ALA A 57 10.49 14.23 -3.11
C ALA A 57 11.69 14.79 -3.90
N THR A 58 12.33 15.84 -3.40
CA THR A 58 13.53 16.43 -4.00
C THR A 58 14.66 15.41 -4.07
N PHE A 59 14.91 14.68 -2.97
CA PHE A 59 15.92 13.62 -2.92
C PHE A 59 15.66 12.54 -3.98
N TRP A 60 14.44 11.97 -4.01
CA TRP A 60 14.10 10.90 -4.95
C TRP A 60 14.11 11.39 -6.40
N ILE A 61 13.48 12.53 -6.72
CA ILE A 61 13.51 13.08 -8.08
C ILE A 61 14.95 13.35 -8.54
N THR A 62 15.86 13.72 -7.64
CA THR A 62 17.27 13.95 -7.99
C THR A 62 17.93 12.68 -8.52
N ILE A 63 17.79 11.55 -7.80
CA ILE A 63 18.42 10.28 -8.19
C ILE A 63 17.64 9.49 -9.24
N MET A 64 16.40 9.89 -9.56
CA MET A 64 15.60 9.25 -10.61
C MET A 64 16.27 9.36 -11.97
N GLU A 65 16.53 8.23 -12.62
CA GLU A 65 17.15 8.16 -13.95
C GLU A 65 16.13 8.00 -15.09
N SER A 66 15.00 7.34 -14.82
CA SER A 66 13.90 7.16 -15.77
C SER A 66 12.57 7.55 -15.13
N PRO A 67 11.74 8.40 -15.77
CA PRO A 67 12.11 9.23 -16.91
C PRO A 67 13.29 10.17 -16.57
N GLY A 68 14.18 10.43 -17.54
CA GLY A 68 15.33 11.31 -17.33
C GLY A 68 14.96 12.78 -17.25
N PHE A 69 15.94 13.65 -17.01
CA PHE A 69 15.76 15.10 -17.15
C PHE A 69 15.56 15.46 -18.64
N PRO A 70 14.66 16.41 -18.99
CA PRO A 70 13.79 17.18 -18.10
C PRO A 70 12.45 16.51 -17.76
N LEU A 71 12.14 15.35 -18.36
CA LEU A 71 10.83 14.70 -18.24
C LEU A 71 10.42 14.40 -16.79
N LYS A 72 11.36 14.03 -15.90
CA LYS A 72 11.04 13.84 -14.47
C LYS A 72 10.51 15.10 -13.77
N LEU A 73 10.77 16.30 -14.29
CA LEU A 73 10.22 17.53 -13.74
C LEU A 73 8.70 17.66 -13.95
N PHE A 74 8.10 16.87 -14.84
CA PHE A 74 6.64 16.81 -14.93
C PHE A 74 6.00 16.29 -13.64
N ILE A 75 6.68 15.45 -12.85
CA ILE A 75 6.15 14.92 -11.59
C ILE A 75 5.82 16.07 -10.60
N PRO A 76 6.79 16.92 -10.18
CA PRO A 76 6.50 18.03 -9.28
C PRO A 76 5.60 19.08 -9.93
N VAL A 77 5.72 19.35 -11.23
CA VAL A 77 4.86 20.35 -11.91
C VAL A 77 3.40 19.92 -11.90
N LEU A 78 3.09 18.68 -12.29
CA LEU A 78 1.72 18.16 -12.29
C LEU A 78 1.16 18.08 -10.87
N TYR A 79 1.98 17.68 -9.91
CA TYR A 79 1.60 17.68 -8.50
C TYR A 79 1.26 19.10 -8.01
N THR A 80 2.10 20.10 -8.30
CA THR A 80 1.86 21.51 -7.96
C THR A 80 0.56 22.01 -8.59
N ILE A 81 0.29 21.72 -9.86
CA ILE A 81 -0.97 22.09 -10.52
C ILE A 81 -2.16 21.44 -9.78
N ALA A 82 -2.07 20.15 -9.47
CA ALA A 82 -3.12 19.41 -8.79
C ALA A 82 -3.42 19.95 -7.38
N VAL A 83 -2.42 20.40 -6.63
CA VAL A 83 -2.65 21.02 -5.31
C VAL A 83 -3.05 22.50 -5.38
N LEU A 84 -2.74 23.20 -6.48
CA LEU A 84 -3.18 24.59 -6.69
C LEU A 84 -4.67 24.67 -7.04
N VAL A 85 -5.21 23.73 -7.80
CA VAL A 85 -6.62 23.72 -8.21
C VAL A 85 -7.50 23.16 -7.08
N PRO A 86 -8.43 23.93 -6.49
CA PRO A 86 -9.21 23.48 -5.32
C PRO A 86 -9.96 22.15 -5.54
N PHE A 87 -10.53 21.97 -6.73
CA PHE A 87 -11.23 20.75 -7.13
C PHE A 87 -10.37 19.48 -6.97
N THR A 88 -9.09 19.53 -7.33
CA THR A 88 -8.16 18.39 -7.19
C THR A 88 -7.45 18.38 -5.84
N CYS A 89 -7.12 19.56 -5.30
CA CYS A 89 -6.39 19.75 -4.05
C CYS A 89 -7.02 18.99 -2.87
N GLN A 90 -8.35 18.98 -2.80
CA GLN A 90 -9.11 18.26 -1.75
C GLN A 90 -8.83 16.75 -1.69
N PHE A 91 -8.28 16.16 -2.76
CA PHE A 91 -7.85 14.76 -2.80
C PHE A 91 -6.32 14.61 -2.76
N PHE A 92 -5.60 15.48 -3.48
CA PHE A 92 -4.15 15.37 -3.62
C PHE A 92 -3.39 15.72 -2.34
N VAL A 93 -3.84 16.72 -1.58
CA VAL A 93 -3.19 17.08 -0.31
C VAL A 93 -3.30 15.94 0.72
N PRO A 94 -4.48 15.35 1.00
CA PRO A 94 -4.57 14.18 1.88
C PRO A 94 -3.82 12.95 1.36
N ALA A 95 -3.67 12.80 0.03
CA ALA A 95 -2.95 11.70 -0.59
C ALA A 95 -1.43 11.94 -0.72
N THR A 96 -0.88 13.08 -0.25
CA THR A 96 0.57 13.37 -0.28
C THR A 96 1.43 12.19 0.21
N PRO A 97 1.10 11.52 1.33
CA PRO A 97 1.91 10.39 1.81
C PRO A 97 1.89 9.19 0.87
N ILE A 98 0.80 8.96 0.14
CA ILE A 98 0.70 7.92 -0.90
C ILE A 98 1.64 8.25 -2.06
N PHE A 99 1.63 9.50 -2.54
CA PHE A 99 2.54 9.91 -3.61
C PHE A 99 4.00 9.84 -3.18
N ALA A 100 4.31 10.21 -1.93
CA ALA A 100 5.63 10.08 -1.35
C ALA A 100 6.08 8.62 -1.29
N TRP A 101 5.21 7.71 -0.86
CA TRP A 101 5.46 6.27 -0.91
C TRP A 101 5.75 5.79 -2.33
N LEU A 102 4.87 6.09 -3.30
CA LEU A 102 5.02 5.63 -4.68
C LEU A 102 6.31 6.15 -5.33
N LEU A 103 6.64 7.42 -5.09
CA LEU A 103 7.88 8.03 -5.57
C LEU A 103 9.10 7.35 -4.95
N THR A 104 9.11 7.17 -3.62
CA THR A 104 10.17 6.46 -2.88
C THR A 104 10.36 5.05 -3.42
N TYR A 105 9.25 4.30 -3.52
CA TYR A 105 9.25 2.92 -3.98
C TYR A 105 9.82 2.80 -5.39
N TYR A 106 9.25 3.54 -6.35
CA TYR A 106 9.68 3.48 -7.73
C TYR A 106 11.14 3.86 -7.88
N THR A 107 11.55 4.96 -7.24
CA THR A 107 12.88 5.54 -7.40
C THR A 107 13.96 4.76 -6.66
N SER A 108 13.62 4.00 -5.62
CA SER A 108 14.57 3.20 -4.85
C SER A 108 15.45 2.28 -5.71
N ARG A 109 14.99 1.88 -6.90
CA ARG A 109 15.76 1.11 -7.89
C ARG A 109 17.02 1.83 -8.42
N PHE A 110 17.04 3.15 -8.39
CA PHE A 110 18.16 3.97 -8.88
C PHE A 110 19.22 4.26 -7.81
N ILE A 111 19.07 3.71 -6.60
CA ILE A 111 20.15 3.75 -5.61
C ILE A 111 21.30 2.88 -6.16
N PRO A 112 22.53 3.42 -6.28
CA PRO A 112 23.69 2.66 -6.72
C PRO A 112 23.97 1.46 -5.80
N ASP A 113 24.34 0.32 -6.37
CA ASP A 113 24.49 -0.95 -5.62
C ASP A 113 25.53 -0.85 -4.50
N ASP A 114 26.61 -0.09 -4.70
CA ASP A 114 27.65 0.16 -3.70
C ASP A 114 27.16 0.94 -2.47
N LYS A 115 26.02 1.62 -2.60
CA LYS A 115 25.38 2.39 -1.51
C LYS A 115 24.24 1.64 -0.83
N ARG A 116 23.89 0.46 -1.32
CA ARG A 116 22.81 -0.34 -0.75
C ARG A 116 23.33 -1.24 0.37
N PRO A 117 22.57 -1.46 1.45
CA PRO A 117 22.94 -2.44 2.47
C PRO A 117 22.98 -3.86 1.90
N THR A 118 23.79 -4.74 2.45
CA THR A 118 23.76 -6.16 2.06
C THR A 118 22.39 -6.77 2.38
N VAL A 119 21.82 -7.50 1.42
CA VAL A 119 20.54 -8.21 1.61
C VAL A 119 20.74 -9.37 2.59
N SER A 120 19.99 -9.36 3.69
CA SER A 120 20.02 -10.46 4.64
C SER A 120 19.21 -11.64 4.14
N VAL A 121 19.87 -12.78 3.97
CA VAL A 121 19.21 -14.06 3.60
C VAL A 121 18.87 -14.92 4.82
N SER A 122 19.36 -14.56 6.01
CA SER A 122 19.29 -15.42 7.21
C SER A 122 18.51 -14.83 8.37
N VAL A 123 18.33 -13.50 8.47
CA VAL A 123 17.70 -12.89 9.65
C VAL A 123 16.25 -13.37 9.81
N LEU A 124 15.41 -13.27 8.77
CA LEU A 124 14.00 -13.64 8.89
C LEU A 124 13.79 -15.15 9.15
N PRO A 125 14.45 -16.08 8.41
CA PRO A 125 14.37 -17.51 8.73
C PRO A 125 14.85 -17.84 10.15
N THR A 126 15.92 -17.18 10.60
CA THR A 126 16.47 -17.41 11.95
C THR A 126 15.50 -16.94 13.01
N LEU A 127 14.90 -15.75 12.83
CA LEU A 127 13.90 -15.23 13.77
C LEU A 127 12.66 -16.13 13.84
N GLU A 128 12.18 -16.67 12.72
CA GLU A 128 11.08 -17.65 12.77
C GLU A 128 11.46 -18.89 13.56
N THR A 129 12.64 -19.44 13.30
CA THR A 129 13.12 -20.65 13.98
C THR A 129 13.27 -20.40 15.49
N VAL A 130 13.83 -19.25 15.89
CA VAL A 130 14.03 -18.89 17.30
C VAL A 130 12.71 -18.59 18.02
N LEU A 131 11.79 -17.88 17.38
CA LEU A 131 10.54 -17.42 18.02
C LEU A 131 9.42 -18.45 17.97
N TYR A 132 9.32 -19.21 16.88
CA TYR A 132 8.21 -20.14 16.64
C TYR A 132 8.64 -21.61 16.71
N GLY A 133 9.94 -21.89 16.88
CA GLY A 133 10.48 -23.25 16.97
C GLY A 133 10.55 -24.00 15.64
N ALA A 134 10.21 -23.34 14.52
CA ALA A 134 10.27 -23.88 13.17
C ALA A 134 10.31 -22.76 12.13
N ASN A 135 10.79 -23.06 10.92
CA ASN A 135 10.56 -22.22 9.74
C ASN A 135 9.13 -22.50 9.23
N VAL A 136 8.15 -21.81 9.83
CA VAL A 136 6.72 -22.01 9.54
C VAL A 136 6.43 -21.72 8.07
N SER A 137 7.10 -20.71 7.52
CA SER A 137 6.93 -20.32 6.13
C SER A 137 7.41 -21.41 5.17
N ASP A 138 8.57 -22.04 5.43
CA ASP A 138 9.06 -23.18 4.65
C ASP A 138 8.08 -24.36 4.66
N ILE A 139 7.51 -24.71 5.82
CA ILE A 139 6.54 -25.81 5.92
C ILE A 139 5.33 -25.58 5.00
N LEU A 140 4.82 -24.34 4.95
CA LEU A 140 3.67 -23.99 4.10
C LEU A 140 4.00 -24.09 2.60
N THR A 141 5.27 -23.92 2.21
CA THR A 141 5.68 -24.03 0.80
C THR A 141 5.65 -25.47 0.28
N ARG A 142 5.73 -26.48 1.16
CA ARG A 142 5.83 -27.90 0.80
C ARG A 142 4.50 -28.54 0.41
N PHE A 143 3.38 -27.87 0.69
CA PHE A 143 2.03 -28.43 0.48
C PHE A 143 1.21 -27.56 -0.49
N THR A 144 1.56 -27.59 -1.78
CA THR A 144 0.87 -26.80 -2.81
C THR A 144 -0.23 -27.59 -3.52
N HIS A 145 -1.32 -26.93 -3.92
CA HIS A 145 -2.41 -27.53 -4.68
C HIS A 145 -3.11 -26.47 -5.55
N PRO A 146 -3.50 -26.75 -6.81
CA PRO A 146 -4.07 -25.74 -7.71
C PRO A 146 -5.29 -24.98 -7.16
N VAL A 147 -6.16 -25.67 -6.41
CA VAL A 147 -7.32 -25.03 -5.75
C VAL A 147 -6.87 -24.05 -4.66
N LEU A 148 -5.85 -24.41 -3.88
CA LEU A 148 -5.29 -23.54 -2.85
C LEU A 148 -4.50 -22.39 -3.47
N ASP A 149 -3.87 -22.59 -4.62
CA ASP A 149 -3.22 -21.52 -5.40
C ASP A 149 -4.24 -20.44 -5.78
N VAL A 150 -5.37 -20.82 -6.38
CA VAL A 150 -6.43 -19.87 -6.72
C VAL A 150 -7.01 -19.21 -5.46
N PHE A 151 -7.20 -19.97 -4.38
CA PHE A 151 -7.72 -19.45 -3.13
C PHE A 151 -6.77 -18.46 -2.42
N ALA A 152 -5.46 -18.67 -2.51
CA ALA A 152 -4.44 -17.73 -2.02
C ALA A 152 -4.28 -16.52 -2.95
N TRP A 153 -4.42 -16.74 -4.26
CA TRP A 153 -4.28 -15.70 -5.27
C TRP A 153 -5.37 -14.62 -5.19
N ILE A 154 -6.63 -14.98 -4.94
CA ILE A 154 -7.72 -14.00 -4.86
C ILE A 154 -7.45 -12.92 -3.78
N PRO A 155 -7.17 -13.24 -2.51
CA PRO A 155 -6.89 -12.23 -1.49
C PRO A 155 -5.54 -11.54 -1.74
N TYR A 156 -4.49 -12.26 -2.16
CA TYR A 156 -3.16 -11.67 -2.30
C TYR A 156 -2.88 -11.02 -3.66
N GLY A 157 -3.06 -11.76 -4.75
CA GLY A 157 -2.77 -11.30 -6.11
C GLY A 157 -3.81 -10.33 -6.69
N ILE A 158 -5.01 -10.22 -6.12
CA ILE A 158 -6.07 -9.28 -6.55
C ILE A 158 -6.51 -8.37 -5.40
N GLY A 159 -6.99 -8.96 -4.30
CA GLY A 159 -7.65 -8.22 -3.22
C GLY A 159 -6.72 -7.18 -2.58
N HIS A 160 -5.49 -7.59 -2.27
CA HIS A 160 -4.45 -6.75 -1.69
C HIS A 160 -4.24 -5.42 -2.41
N PHE A 161 -4.28 -5.45 -3.75
CA PHE A 161 -4.08 -4.27 -4.59
C PHE A 161 -5.34 -3.47 -4.83
N THR A 162 -6.50 -4.13 -4.87
CA THR A 162 -7.77 -3.48 -5.27
C THR A 162 -8.59 -2.99 -4.09
N ILE A 163 -8.57 -3.70 -2.97
CA ILE A 163 -9.37 -3.38 -1.77
C ILE A 163 -9.06 -1.99 -1.22
N PRO A 164 -7.80 -1.50 -1.13
CA PRO A 164 -7.52 -0.14 -0.67
C PRO A 164 -8.31 0.94 -1.44
N PHE A 165 -8.48 0.79 -2.76
CA PHE A 165 -9.24 1.71 -3.60
C PHE A 165 -10.75 1.56 -3.39
N VAL A 166 -11.23 0.32 -3.25
CA VAL A 166 -12.64 0.05 -2.91
C VAL A 166 -12.98 0.70 -1.57
N VAL A 167 -12.12 0.56 -0.56
CA VAL A 167 -12.27 1.19 0.75
C VAL A 167 -12.31 2.70 0.62
N ALA A 168 -11.36 3.30 -0.11
CA ALA A 168 -11.37 4.74 -0.36
C ALA A 168 -12.68 5.21 -1.03
N ALA A 169 -13.19 4.48 -2.03
CA ALA A 169 -14.46 4.79 -2.69
C ALA A 169 -15.66 4.66 -1.73
N PHE A 170 -15.68 3.64 -0.87
CA PHE A 170 -16.71 3.46 0.15
C PHE A 170 -16.66 4.55 1.23
N LEU A 171 -15.48 4.92 1.71
CA LEU A 171 -15.30 6.02 2.67
C LEU A 171 -15.72 7.34 2.05
N TRP A 172 -15.37 7.57 0.78
CA TRP A 172 -15.89 8.72 0.05
C TRP A 172 -17.42 8.67 0.03
N LEU A 173 -18.07 7.63 -0.48
CA LEU A 173 -19.54 7.62 -0.60
C LEU A 173 -20.28 7.75 0.74
N PHE A 174 -19.85 7.01 1.77
CA PHE A 174 -20.65 6.74 2.96
C PHE A 174 -20.13 7.35 4.27
N ARG A 175 -19.02 8.10 4.24
CA ARG A 175 -18.44 8.73 5.43
C ARG A 175 -18.12 10.20 5.17
N ALA A 176 -17.83 10.92 6.26
CA ALA A 176 -17.36 12.30 6.18
C ALA A 176 -15.97 12.36 5.50
N LYS A 177 -15.65 13.48 4.86
CA LYS A 177 -14.39 13.66 4.11
C LYS A 177 -13.14 13.36 4.94
N GLN A 178 -13.20 13.62 6.25
CA GLN A 178 -12.15 13.38 7.21
C GLN A 178 -11.76 11.90 7.29
N ALA A 179 -12.73 10.97 7.17
CA ALA A 179 -12.45 9.54 7.19
C ALA A 179 -11.60 9.11 5.98
N LEU A 180 -11.92 9.64 4.79
CA LEU A 180 -11.13 9.40 3.58
C LEU A 180 -9.72 10.02 3.71
N HIS A 181 -9.61 11.21 4.29
CA HIS A 181 -8.32 11.86 4.50
C HIS A 181 -7.44 11.08 5.49
N ALA A 182 -8.02 10.62 6.61
CA ALA A 182 -7.33 9.81 7.60
C ALA A 182 -6.88 8.46 6.99
N TRP A 183 -7.75 7.80 6.21
CA TRP A 183 -7.39 6.60 5.47
C TRP A 183 -6.20 6.84 4.53
N ALA A 184 -6.25 7.89 3.69
CA ALA A 184 -5.17 8.20 2.75
C ALA A 184 -3.85 8.51 3.46
N PHE A 185 -3.91 9.24 4.57
CA PHE A 185 -2.77 9.58 5.42
C PHE A 185 -2.12 8.32 6.01
N ILE A 186 -2.90 7.52 6.76
CA ILE A 186 -2.41 6.33 7.46
C ILE A 186 -1.90 5.29 6.45
N PHE A 187 -2.67 5.02 5.40
CA PHE A 187 -2.28 4.09 4.35
C PHE A 187 -0.98 4.53 3.66
N GLY A 188 -0.86 5.80 3.30
CA GLY A 188 0.34 6.32 2.63
C GLY A 188 1.58 6.24 3.51
N TYR A 189 1.49 6.64 4.78
CA TYR A 189 2.64 6.58 5.68
C TYR A 189 3.02 5.17 6.10
N LEU A 190 2.05 4.27 6.33
CA LEU A 190 2.35 2.87 6.61
C LEU A 190 3.20 2.28 5.49
N ASN A 191 2.79 2.51 4.24
CA ASN A 191 3.51 2.00 3.08
C ASN A 191 4.86 2.71 2.86
N LEU A 192 4.94 4.03 3.09
CA LEU A 192 6.20 4.78 3.03
C LEU A 192 7.22 4.22 4.02
N VAL A 193 6.81 4.01 5.28
CA VAL A 193 7.67 3.43 6.31
C VAL A 193 8.06 1.99 5.95
N GLY A 194 7.13 1.19 5.45
CA GLY A 194 7.42 -0.17 4.98
C GLY A 194 8.53 -0.20 3.92
N VAL A 195 8.46 0.69 2.91
CA VAL A 195 9.48 0.80 1.87
C VAL A 195 10.81 1.31 2.43
N ILE A 196 10.79 2.29 3.35
CA ILE A 196 12.01 2.77 4.01
C ILE A 196 12.68 1.64 4.80
N ILE A 197 11.92 0.84 5.55
CA ILE A 197 12.43 -0.33 6.26
C ILE A 197 13.08 -1.30 5.27
N GLN A 198 12.42 -1.60 4.14
CA GLN A 198 12.97 -2.50 3.14
C GLN A 198 14.27 -1.97 2.50
N ILE A 199 14.39 -0.65 2.32
CA ILE A 199 15.61 -0.02 1.78
C ILE A 199 16.76 -0.08 2.79
N LEU A 200 16.48 0.22 4.07
CA LEU A 200 17.49 0.28 5.13
C LEU A 200 17.86 -1.08 5.70
N PHE A 201 16.93 -2.03 5.66
CA PHE A 201 17.06 -3.38 6.21
C PHE A 201 16.53 -4.42 5.21
N PRO A 202 17.18 -4.56 4.04
CA PRO A 202 16.74 -5.48 3.01
C PRO A 202 16.90 -6.93 3.49
N CYS A 203 15.81 -7.68 3.44
CA CYS A 203 15.80 -9.12 3.70
C CYS A 203 15.26 -9.84 2.47
N ALA A 204 15.84 -10.99 2.15
CA ALA A 204 15.32 -11.86 1.10
C ALA A 204 13.97 -12.45 1.53
N ALA A 205 13.06 -12.61 0.57
CA ALA A 205 11.76 -13.26 0.78
C ALA A 205 11.88 -14.80 0.70
N PRO A 206 10.89 -15.58 1.18
CA PRO A 206 10.97 -17.04 1.23
C PRO A 206 11.22 -17.71 -0.12
N TRP A 207 10.72 -17.17 -1.23
CA TRP A 207 11.01 -17.70 -2.56
C TRP A 207 12.51 -17.76 -2.86
N TYR A 208 13.30 -16.84 -2.28
CA TYR A 208 14.74 -16.81 -2.47
C TYR A 208 15.40 -17.99 -1.77
N GLU A 209 15.04 -18.24 -0.51
CA GLU A 209 15.53 -19.38 0.27
C GLU A 209 15.17 -20.71 -0.43
N VAL A 210 13.97 -20.81 -0.99
CA VAL A 210 13.52 -22.01 -1.72
C VAL A 210 14.38 -22.28 -2.97
N ILE A 211 14.80 -21.25 -3.70
CA ILE A 211 15.55 -21.40 -4.97
C ILE A 211 17.07 -21.48 -4.73
N PHE A 212 17.59 -20.64 -3.83
CA PHE A 212 19.01 -20.37 -3.67
C PHE A 212 19.55 -20.73 -2.28
N GLY A 213 18.69 -21.18 -1.35
CA GLY A 213 19.06 -21.41 0.04
C GLY A 213 19.52 -20.12 0.73
N LEU A 214 20.53 -20.24 1.58
CA LEU A 214 21.16 -19.10 2.28
C LEU A 214 22.39 -18.54 1.54
N THR A 215 22.49 -18.78 0.23
CA THR A 215 23.57 -18.19 -0.57
C THR A 215 23.44 -16.66 -0.56
N PRO A 216 24.55 -15.91 -0.37
CA PRO A 216 24.49 -14.44 -0.31
C PRO A 216 23.79 -13.86 -1.55
N ALA A 217 22.78 -13.03 -1.30
CA ALA A 217 22.06 -12.33 -2.35
C ALA A 217 22.82 -11.06 -2.77
N ASP A 218 22.66 -10.68 -4.03
CA ASP A 218 23.19 -9.43 -4.58
C ASP A 218 22.13 -8.69 -5.42
N TYR A 219 22.39 -7.41 -5.71
CA TYR A 219 21.44 -6.53 -6.39
C TYR A 219 21.34 -6.74 -7.90
N SER A 220 22.18 -7.60 -8.50
CA SER A 220 22.03 -8.03 -9.90
C SER A 220 20.94 -9.09 -10.08
N MET A 221 20.50 -9.71 -8.98
CA MET A 221 19.49 -10.75 -9.00
C MET A 221 18.10 -10.19 -9.33
N LEU A 222 17.39 -10.89 -10.21
CA LEU A 222 16.02 -10.55 -10.58
C LEU A 222 15.04 -11.03 -9.51
N GLY A 223 13.96 -10.26 -9.30
CA GLY A 223 12.85 -10.69 -8.46
C GLY A 223 12.14 -11.91 -9.03
N SER A 224 11.55 -12.73 -8.16
CA SER A 224 10.74 -13.89 -8.54
C SER A 224 9.27 -13.67 -8.18
N PRO A 225 8.32 -14.10 -9.02
CA PRO A 225 6.90 -14.15 -8.65
C PRO A 225 6.61 -15.22 -7.58
N GLY A 226 7.60 -16.00 -7.13
CA GLY A 226 7.43 -17.04 -6.12
C GLY A 226 6.31 -18.03 -6.50
N GLY A 227 5.42 -18.31 -5.54
CA GLY A 227 4.26 -19.17 -5.77
C GLY A 227 3.24 -18.64 -6.79
N LEU A 228 3.25 -17.34 -7.13
CA LEU A 228 2.34 -16.78 -8.14
C LEU A 228 2.65 -17.28 -9.56
N LEU A 229 3.85 -17.82 -9.81
CA LEU A 229 4.14 -18.49 -11.07
C LEU A 229 3.17 -19.64 -11.36
N ARG A 230 2.62 -20.28 -10.30
CA ARG A 230 1.62 -21.33 -10.45
C ARG A 230 0.30 -20.80 -11.03
N ILE A 231 -0.06 -19.54 -10.77
CA ILE A 231 -1.23 -18.88 -11.35
C ILE A 231 -1.02 -18.59 -12.83
N ASP A 232 0.16 -18.06 -13.19
CA ASP A 232 0.54 -17.85 -14.58
C ASP A 232 0.43 -19.17 -15.38
N ASN A 233 0.87 -20.29 -14.81
CA ASN A 233 0.77 -21.62 -15.41
C ASN A 233 -0.69 -22.12 -15.53
N ILE A 234 -1.55 -21.87 -14.54
CA ILE A 234 -2.97 -22.27 -14.55
C ILE A 234 -3.73 -21.52 -15.66
N PHE A 235 -3.47 -20.23 -15.83
CA PHE A 235 -4.17 -19.39 -16.80
C PHE A 235 -3.45 -19.24 -18.15
N HIS A 236 -2.31 -19.91 -18.33
CA HIS A 236 -1.44 -19.77 -19.50
C HIS A 236 -1.11 -18.30 -19.82
N SER A 237 -0.79 -17.53 -18.78
CA SER A 237 -0.52 -16.09 -18.86
C SER A 237 0.88 -15.77 -18.32
N HIS A 238 1.38 -14.56 -18.60
CA HIS A 238 2.69 -14.08 -18.11
C HIS A 238 2.53 -12.83 -17.21
N GLY A 239 1.34 -12.64 -16.63
CA GLY A 239 0.99 -11.41 -15.93
C GLY A 239 1.81 -11.22 -14.65
N TYR A 240 1.99 -12.28 -13.86
CA TYR A 240 2.70 -12.20 -12.58
C TYR A 240 4.21 -12.30 -12.75
N THR A 241 4.69 -12.99 -13.78
CA THR A 241 6.11 -13.02 -14.19
C THR A 241 6.64 -11.62 -14.55
N VAL A 242 5.77 -10.68 -14.95
CA VAL A 242 6.15 -9.32 -15.37
C VAL A 242 5.87 -8.24 -14.31
N ALA A 243 4.95 -8.46 -13.36
CA ALA A 243 4.29 -7.34 -12.64
C ALA A 243 4.53 -7.19 -11.12
N PHE A 244 5.18 -8.11 -10.41
CA PHE A 244 4.90 -8.21 -8.97
C PHE A 244 5.85 -7.44 -8.01
N SER A 245 5.28 -6.51 -7.24
CA SER A 245 5.77 -5.99 -5.94
C SER A 245 4.76 -5.02 -5.24
N ASN A 246 4.41 -5.32 -3.97
CA ASN A 246 3.93 -4.46 -2.83
C ASN A 246 2.44 -4.20 -2.49
N ALA A 247 2.16 -4.18 -1.17
CA ALA A 247 1.55 -3.08 -0.36
C ALA A 247 0.61 -3.57 0.78
N PRO A 248 0.94 -3.48 2.09
CA PRO A 248 0.11 -4.02 3.20
C PRO A 248 -1.33 -3.45 3.31
N ALA A 249 -2.28 -4.27 3.80
CA ALA A 249 -3.69 -3.91 3.97
C ALA A 249 -4.26 -4.35 5.33
N LEU A 250 -4.54 -3.41 6.27
CA LEU A 250 -5.35 -3.63 7.49
C LEU A 250 -5.90 -2.31 8.11
N PHE A 251 -7.03 -1.72 7.70
CA PHE A 251 -7.66 -0.61 8.49
C PHE A 251 -9.20 -0.45 8.36
N ILE A 252 -9.92 -1.48 7.89
CA ILE A 252 -11.34 -1.34 7.52
C ILE A 252 -12.31 -1.41 8.73
N SER A 253 -11.93 -2.13 9.79
CA SER A 253 -12.80 -2.46 10.93
C SER A 253 -13.29 -1.24 11.71
N HIS A 254 -12.48 -0.17 11.81
CA HIS A 254 -12.85 1.04 12.56
C HIS A 254 -14.02 1.80 11.94
N PHE A 255 -14.01 2.00 10.62
CA PHE A 255 -15.05 2.79 9.93
C PHE A 255 -16.38 2.04 9.77
N PHE A 256 -16.35 0.70 9.88
CA PHE A 256 -17.50 -0.17 9.73
C PHE A 256 -17.44 -1.31 10.75
N PRO A 257 -17.80 -1.09 12.03
CA PRO A 257 -17.61 -2.06 13.11
C PRO A 257 -18.26 -3.42 12.87
N TRP A 258 -19.39 -3.46 12.16
CA TRP A 258 -20.07 -4.73 11.81
C TRP A 258 -19.29 -5.59 10.80
N THR A 259 -18.30 -5.02 10.11
CA THR A 259 -17.44 -5.75 9.16
C THR A 259 -16.23 -6.40 9.83
N THR A 260 -15.97 -6.10 11.11
CA THR A 260 -14.76 -6.49 11.84
C THR A 260 -14.42 -7.97 11.69
N LYS A 261 -15.39 -8.87 11.84
CA LYS A 261 -15.16 -10.32 11.68
C LYS A 261 -14.69 -10.70 10.27
N TYR A 262 -15.19 -10.03 9.23
CA TYR A 262 -14.79 -10.28 7.84
C TYR A 262 -13.41 -9.67 7.55
N VAL A 263 -13.10 -8.53 8.16
CA VAL A 263 -11.79 -7.88 8.05
C VAL A 263 -10.71 -8.76 8.69
N TRP A 264 -10.96 -9.29 9.89
CA TRP A 264 -10.03 -10.23 10.54
C TRP A 264 -9.92 -11.55 9.78
N PHE A 265 -11.03 -12.08 9.25
CA PHE A 265 -10.97 -13.26 8.38
C PHE A 265 -10.12 -13.00 7.13
N TYR A 266 -10.31 -11.87 6.46
CA TYR A 266 -9.50 -11.48 5.31
C TYR A 266 -8.03 -11.29 5.69
N ALA A 267 -7.74 -10.66 6.83
CA ALA A 267 -6.38 -10.49 7.34
C ALA A 267 -5.67 -11.83 7.55
N SER A 268 -6.31 -12.77 8.25
CA SER A 268 -5.77 -14.11 8.48
C SER A 268 -5.60 -14.90 7.18
N LEU A 269 -6.55 -14.74 6.24
CA LEU A 269 -6.45 -15.37 4.93
C LEU A 269 -5.28 -14.78 4.11
N LEU A 270 -5.07 -13.47 4.18
CA LEU A 270 -3.97 -12.77 3.51
C LEU A 270 -2.62 -13.18 4.09
N TYR A 271 -2.51 -13.31 5.42
CA TYR A 271 -1.34 -13.87 6.11
C TYR A 271 -0.96 -15.23 5.56
N TRP A 272 -1.94 -16.15 5.54
CA TRP A 272 -1.71 -17.49 5.00
C TRP A 272 -1.30 -17.42 3.52
N ALA A 273 -2.00 -16.62 2.72
CA ALA A 273 -1.74 -16.52 1.28
C ALA A 273 -0.33 -16.00 0.96
N THR A 274 0.18 -14.99 1.69
CA THR A 274 1.51 -14.43 1.45
C THR A 274 2.63 -15.43 1.75
N MET A 275 2.49 -16.23 2.82
CA MET A 275 3.42 -17.30 3.17
C MET A 275 3.29 -18.49 2.20
N TYR A 276 2.07 -18.92 1.90
CA TYR A 276 1.78 -20.02 0.98
C TYR A 276 2.30 -19.78 -0.44
N LEU A 277 2.25 -18.52 -0.90
CA LEU A 277 2.79 -18.08 -2.17
C LEU A 277 4.27 -17.67 -2.07
N THR A 278 4.94 -17.94 -0.94
CA THR A 278 6.39 -17.76 -0.73
C THR A 278 6.89 -16.31 -0.83
N HIS A 279 6.05 -15.32 -0.49
CA HIS A 279 6.41 -13.90 -0.57
C HIS A 279 6.83 -13.30 0.76
N HIS A 280 6.41 -13.88 1.88
CA HIS A 280 6.62 -13.32 3.20
C HIS A 280 6.89 -14.39 4.23
N TYR A 281 7.79 -14.09 5.17
CA TYR A 281 7.95 -14.85 6.40
C TYR A 281 6.88 -14.41 7.41
N LEU A 282 6.32 -15.33 8.20
CA LEU A 282 5.40 -15.03 9.30
C LEU A 282 5.88 -13.88 10.17
N ILE A 283 7.17 -13.84 10.53
CA ILE A 283 7.72 -12.78 11.39
C ILE A 283 7.60 -11.39 10.76
N ASP A 284 7.78 -11.27 9.44
CA ASP A 284 7.65 -9.99 8.75
C ASP A 284 6.19 -9.57 8.61
N VAL A 285 5.26 -10.53 8.44
CA VAL A 285 3.82 -10.27 8.41
C VAL A 285 3.32 -9.80 9.78
N VAL A 286 3.80 -10.43 10.86
CA VAL A 286 3.53 -10.01 12.24
C VAL A 286 4.08 -8.62 12.49
N GLY A 287 5.34 -8.37 12.13
CA GLY A 287 5.96 -7.04 12.25
C GLY A 287 5.21 -5.95 11.49
N GLY A 288 4.82 -6.22 10.24
CA GLY A 288 4.01 -5.32 9.42
C GLY A 288 2.63 -5.05 10.02
N SER A 289 2.04 -6.02 10.72
CA SER A 289 0.75 -5.84 11.38
C SER A 289 0.85 -5.08 12.69
N CYS A 290 1.91 -5.30 13.48
CA CYS A 290 2.23 -4.44 14.61
C CYS A 290 2.44 -2.99 14.15
N LEU A 291 3.14 -2.79 13.03
CA LEU A 291 3.31 -1.47 12.43
C LEU A 291 1.96 -0.87 12.00
N ALA A 292 1.11 -1.63 11.32
CA ALA A 292 -0.22 -1.18 10.93
C ALA A 292 -1.08 -0.79 12.15
N ILE A 293 -1.13 -1.62 13.18
CA ILE A 293 -1.85 -1.33 14.43
C ILE A 293 -1.29 -0.08 15.10
N GLY A 294 0.04 0.05 15.19
CA GLY A 294 0.71 1.22 15.77
C GLY A 294 0.37 2.50 15.00
N PHE A 295 0.40 2.46 13.67
CA PHE A 295 -0.02 3.58 12.82
C PHE A 295 -1.50 3.91 13.01
N PHE A 296 -2.36 2.89 13.08
CA PHE A 296 -3.79 3.10 13.25
C PHE A 296 -4.08 3.87 14.54
N TYR A 297 -3.61 3.37 15.67
CA TYR A 297 -3.89 3.97 16.97
C TYR A 297 -3.07 5.23 17.24
N GLY A 298 -1.86 5.34 16.70
CA GLY A 298 -1.00 6.52 16.88
C GLY A 298 -1.45 7.73 16.06
N PHE A 299 -2.21 7.53 14.98
CA PHE A 299 -2.71 8.61 14.12
C PHE A 299 -4.24 8.66 14.06
N LEU A 300 -4.93 7.91 14.93
CA LEU A 300 -6.36 8.07 15.09
C LEU A 300 -6.62 9.45 15.70
N PRO A 301 -7.44 10.31 15.08
CA PRO A 301 -7.80 11.58 15.68
C PRO A 301 -8.47 11.35 17.02
N ASP A 302 -8.07 12.09 18.05
CA ASP A 302 -8.86 12.20 19.28
C ASP A 302 -10.25 12.76 18.92
N GLU A 303 -11.31 12.16 19.46
CA GLU A 303 -12.70 12.59 19.22
C GLU A 303 -12.96 14.05 19.66
#